data_AF-A0A4Q3A462-F1
#
_entry.id   AF-A0A4Q3A462-F1
#
_cell.length_a   1.000
_cell.length_b   1.000
_cell.length_c   1.000
_cell.angle_alpha   90.00
_cell.angle_beta   90.00
_cell.angle_gamma   90.00
#
_symmetry.space_group_name_H-M   'P 1'
#
loop_
_entity.id
_entity.type
_entity.pdbx_description
1 polymer ?
#
loop_
_entity_poly.entity_id
_entity_poly.type
_entity_poly.pdbx_seq_one_letter_code
_entity_poly.pdbx_strand_id
1 'polypeptide(L)'
;MSDVTENTVTEEAPISLSLNDIQNAVKVIDFAAEQGAFKGWKTIEQVLNVRQRLNAFLEVAQAQAPEATESEASEEVAETTEG
;
A
#
# COMPACT_ATOMS: atom_id res chain seq x y z
N MET A 1 -37.39 31.98 -18.02
CA MET A 1 -36.36 31.53 -17.07
C MET A 1 -35.44 30.60 -17.82
N SER A 2 -34.20 30.99 -18.05
CA SER A 2 -33.17 30.11 -18.60
C SER A 2 -32.37 29.59 -17.42
N ASP A 3 -32.65 28.37 -16.99
CA ASP A 3 -31.88 27.70 -15.95
C ASP A 3 -30.49 27.37 -16.50
N VAL A 4 -29.50 28.14 -16.06
CA VAL A 4 -28.08 27.86 -16.28
C VAL A 4 -27.72 26.74 -15.31
N THR A 5 -27.67 25.51 -15.82
CA THR A 5 -27.10 24.37 -15.09
C THR A 5 -25.59 24.58 -14.98
N GLU A 6 -25.15 25.03 -13.82
CA GLU A 6 -23.75 25.16 -13.44
C GLU A 6 -23.13 23.75 -13.34
N ASN A 7 -22.42 23.34 -14.38
CA ASN A 7 -21.68 22.08 -14.42
C ASN A 7 -20.36 22.27 -13.66
N THR A 8 -20.39 22.08 -12.35
CA THR A 8 -19.18 22.04 -11.51
C THR A 8 -18.35 20.82 -11.89
N VAL A 9 -17.35 21.02 -12.76
CA VAL A 9 -16.30 20.03 -13.02
C VAL A 9 -15.42 20.00 -11.78
N THR A 10 -15.62 19.01 -10.93
CA THR A 10 -14.65 18.67 -9.88
C THR A 10 -13.42 18.11 -10.57
N GLU A 11 -12.35 18.90 -10.60
CA GLU A 11 -11.04 18.49 -11.09
C GLU A 11 -10.47 17.48 -10.09
N GLU A 12 -10.79 16.19 -10.27
CA GLU A 12 -10.16 15.11 -9.50
C GLU A 12 -8.66 15.11 -9.84
N ALA A 13 -7.83 15.42 -8.84
CA ALA A 13 -6.39 15.31 -8.98
C ALA A 13 -6.02 13.90 -9.47
N PRO A 14 -5.08 13.76 -10.42
CA PRO A 14 -4.74 12.45 -10.98
C PRO A 14 -4.33 11.52 -9.85
N ILE A 15 -5.04 10.40 -9.70
CA ILE A 15 -4.71 9.36 -8.72
C ILE A 15 -3.33 8.83 -9.07
N SER A 16 -2.34 9.17 -8.25
CA SER A 16 -0.96 8.72 -8.38
C SER A 16 -0.64 7.76 -7.23
N LEU A 17 -0.11 6.59 -7.56
CA LEU A 17 0.37 5.61 -6.59
C LEU A 17 1.90 5.71 -6.49
N SER A 18 2.41 5.76 -5.26
CA SER A 18 3.84 5.70 -4.95
C SER A 18 4.31 4.27 -4.68
N LEU A 19 5.64 4.03 -4.70
CA LEU A 19 6.21 2.73 -4.31
C LEU A 19 5.87 2.38 -2.85
N ASN A 20 5.79 3.38 -1.97
CA ASN A 20 5.39 3.19 -0.58
C ASN A 20 3.94 2.69 -0.47
N ASP A 21 3.02 3.17 -1.32
CA ASP A 21 1.63 2.68 -1.34
C ASP A 21 1.57 1.20 -1.71
N ILE A 22 2.37 0.78 -2.69
CA ILE A 22 2.45 -0.63 -3.10
C ILE A 22 3.07 -1.49 -1.99
N GLN A 23 4.10 -0.99 -1.30
CA GLN A 23 4.69 -1.68 -0.15
C GLN A 23 3.68 -1.83 1.00
N ASN A 24 2.89 -0.79 1.27
CA ASN A 24 1.84 -0.86 2.29
C ASN A 24 0.71 -1.81 1.90
N ALA A 25 0.35 -1.88 0.61
CA ALA A 25 -0.63 -2.86 0.13
C ALA A 25 -0.18 -4.31 0.40
N VAL A 26 1.10 -4.63 0.18
CA VAL A 26 1.65 -5.95 0.55
C VAL A 26 1.49 -6.22 2.04
N LYS A 27 1.86 -5.27 2.91
CA LYS A 27 1.75 -5.42 4.37
C LYS A 27 0.30 -5.66 4.81
N VAL A 28 -0.65 -4.95 4.21
CA VAL A 28 -2.09 -5.13 4.50
C VAL A 28 -2.56 -6.52 4.07
N ILE A 29 -2.12 -7.01 2.91
CA ILE A 29 -2.46 -8.37 2.45
C ILE A 29 -1.91 -9.42 3.41
N ASP A 30 -0.65 -9.28 3.83
CA ASP A 30 -0.01 -10.21 4.76
C ASP A 30 -0.75 -10.22 6.11
N PHE A 31 -1.03 -9.05 6.68
CA PHE A 31 -1.83 -8.93 7.91
C PHE A 31 -3.21 -9.59 7.76
N ALA A 32 -3.94 -9.30 6.68
CA ALA A 32 -5.26 -9.88 6.45
C ALA A 32 -5.21 -11.42 6.30
N ALA A 33 -4.16 -11.95 5.67
CA ALA A 33 -3.96 -13.38 5.53
C ALA A 33 -3.68 -14.04 6.88
N GLU A 34 -2.83 -13.44 7.72
CA GLU A 34 -2.55 -13.89 9.09
C GLU A 34 -3.81 -13.88 9.97
N GLN A 35 -4.69 -12.90 9.80
CA GLN A 35 -5.99 -12.84 10.49
C GLN A 35 -7.03 -13.83 9.95
N GLY A 36 -6.71 -14.61 8.92
CA GLY A 36 -7.66 -15.54 8.29
C GLY A 36 -8.82 -14.85 7.58
N ALA A 37 -8.62 -13.62 7.07
CA ALA A 37 -9.65 -12.85 6.40
C ALA A 37 -10.13 -13.50 5.08
N PHE A 38 -9.27 -14.29 4.44
CA PHE A 38 -9.55 -14.96 3.17
C PHE A 38 -10.04 -16.39 3.39
N LYS A 39 -11.20 -16.72 2.79
CA LYS A 39 -11.84 -18.03 2.96
C LYS A 39 -11.69 -18.89 1.70
N GLY A 40 -11.27 -20.13 1.89
CA GLY A 40 -11.16 -21.13 0.84
C GLY A 40 -9.84 -21.06 0.08
N TRP A 41 -9.33 -22.25 -0.28
CA TRP A 41 -8.00 -22.41 -0.87
C TRP A 41 -7.81 -21.58 -2.15
N LYS A 42 -8.81 -21.57 -3.04
CA LYS A 42 -8.73 -20.83 -4.31
C LYS A 42 -8.61 -19.32 -4.12
N THR A 43 -9.29 -18.75 -3.14
CA THR A 43 -9.21 -17.31 -2.83
C THR A 43 -7.86 -16.98 -2.21
N ILE A 44 -7.37 -17.82 -1.30
CA ILE A 44 -6.05 -17.65 -0.70
C ILE A 44 -4.97 -17.69 -1.78
N GLU A 45 -5.00 -18.66 -2.68
CA GLU A 45 -4.06 -18.78 -3.80
C GLU A 45 -4.07 -17.52 -4.69
N GLN A 46 -5.25 -16.99 -5.04
CA GLN A 46 -5.38 -15.76 -5.82
C GLN A 46 -4.78 -14.55 -5.10
N VAL A 47 -5.06 -14.39 -3.81
CA VAL A 47 -4.51 -13.29 -3.01
C VAL A 47 -2.98 -13.37 -2.92
N LEU A 48 -2.45 -14.56 -2.64
CA LEU A 48 -1.01 -14.79 -2.57
C LEU A 48 -0.33 -14.54 -3.92
N ASN A 49 -0.98 -14.88 -5.04
CA ASN A 49 -0.46 -14.55 -6.37
C ASN A 49 -0.33 -13.04 -6.59
N VAL A 50 -1.36 -12.26 -6.21
CA VAL A 50 -1.30 -10.79 -6.30
C VAL A 50 -0.19 -10.25 -5.40
N ARG A 51 -0.13 -10.71 -4.15
CA ARG A 51 0.92 -10.34 -3.19
C ARG A 51 2.32 -10.61 -3.74
N GLN A 52 2.54 -11.76 -4.38
CA GLN A 52 3.81 -12.10 -5.00
C GLN A 52 4.16 -11.15 -6.16
N ARG A 53 3.20 -10.80 -7.00
CA ARG A 53 3.41 -9.87 -8.12
C ARG A 53 3.76 -8.46 -7.64
N LEU A 54 3.10 -7.98 -6.58
CA LEU A 54 3.40 -6.68 -5.99
C LEU A 54 4.80 -6.65 -5.39
N ASN A 55 5.22 -7.71 -4.70
CA ASN A 55 6.60 -7.82 -4.19
C ASN A 55 7.64 -7.87 -5.32
N ALA A 56 7.42 -8.69 -6.35
CA ALA A 56 8.34 -8.74 -7.49
C ALA A 56 8.48 -7.38 -8.19
N PHE A 57 7.39 -6.62 -8.28
CA PHE A 57 7.45 -5.25 -8.80
C PHE A 57 8.30 -4.33 -7.92
N LEU A 58 8.13 -4.40 -6.59
CA LEU A 58 8.93 -3.61 -5.65
C LEU A 58 10.42 -3.95 -5.73
N GLU A 59 10.77 -5.24 -5.84
CA GLU A 59 12.15 -5.70 -5.99
C GLU A 59 12.80 -5.13 -7.27
N VAL A 60 12.07 -5.17 -8.39
CA VAL A 60 12.55 -4.59 -9.67
C VAL A 60 12.68 -3.07 -9.56
N ALA A 61 11.71 -2.39 -8.95
CA ALA A 61 11.73 -0.94 -8.78
C ALA A 61 12.90 -0.48 -7.88
N GLN A 62 13.18 -1.22 -6.80
CA GLN A 62 14.33 -0.96 -5.92
C GLN A 62 15.66 -1.20 -6.65
N ALA A 63 15.77 -2.26 -7.46
CA ALA A 63 16.97 -2.55 -8.24
C ALA A 63 17.25 -1.51 -9.35
N GLN A 64 16.24 -0.72 -9.75
CA GLN A 64 16.35 0.33 -10.75
C GLN A 64 16.52 1.73 -10.14
N ALA A 65 16.37 1.86 -8.82
CA ALA A 65 16.62 3.13 -8.15
C ALA A 65 18.15 3.38 -8.11
N PRO A 66 18.65 4.54 -8.57
CA PRO A 66 20.02 4.92 -8.28
C PRO A 66 20.20 4.95 -6.76
N GLU A 67 21.31 4.41 -6.25
CA GLU A 67 21.60 4.35 -4.81
C GLU A 67 21.34 5.70 -4.12
N ALA A 68 20.16 5.82 -3.50
CA ALA A 68 19.77 6.97 -2.70
C ALA A 68 19.51 6.43 -1.29
N THR A 69 20.61 6.36 -0.54
CA THR A 69 20.72 6.55 0.92
C THR A 69 19.69 5.84 1.80
N GLU A 70 20.17 4.76 2.41
CA GLU A 70 19.88 4.38 3.79
C GLU A 70 19.76 5.62 4.71
N SER A 71 18.62 5.83 5.36
CA SER A 71 18.49 6.74 6.52
C SER A 71 17.21 6.41 7.32
N GLU A 72 17.45 5.81 8.50
CA GLU A 72 16.67 5.87 9.76
C GLU A 72 15.27 5.19 9.76
N ALA A 73 14.96 4.13 10.51
CA ALA A 73 15.53 3.51 11.71
C ALA A 73 15.85 4.48 12.85
N SER A 74 14.82 5.09 13.43
CA SER A 74 14.73 5.67 14.78
C SER A 74 13.25 6.09 14.97
N GLU A 75 12.51 5.91 16.06
CA GLU A 75 12.75 5.64 17.48
C GLU A 75 11.55 4.78 17.97
N GLU A 76 11.76 3.65 18.65
CA GLU A 76 11.81 3.59 20.12
C GLU A 76 10.67 4.38 20.81
N VAL A 77 9.56 3.70 21.13
CA VAL A 77 8.70 4.08 22.26
C VAL A 77 8.74 2.91 23.24
N ALA A 78 9.76 2.92 24.08
CA ALA A 78 9.81 2.18 25.32
C ALA A 78 9.53 3.16 26.46
N GLU A 79 8.28 3.24 26.92
CA GLU A 79 7.86 3.70 28.27
C GLU A 79 6.35 3.45 28.34
N THR A 80 5.75 2.87 29.38
CA THR A 80 6.08 2.96 30.81
C THR A 80 5.46 1.75 31.54
N THR A 81 6.24 1.06 32.38
CA THR A 81 5.76 0.12 33.40
C THR A 81 6.08 0.73 34.76
N GLU A 82 5.13 0.63 35.69
CA GLU A 82 5.23 0.80 37.15
C GLU A 82 5.59 2.16 37.77
N GLY A 83 4.59 2.68 38.49
CA GLY A 83 4.71 3.42 39.74
C GLY A 83 3.49 3.10 40.61
#